data_AF-R1FU93-F1
#
_entry.id   AF-R1FU93-F1
#
_cell.length_a   1.000
_cell.length_b   1.000
_cell.length_c   1.000
_cell.angle_alpha   90.00
_cell.angle_beta   90.00
_cell.angle_gamma   90.00
#
_symmetry.space_group_name_H-M   'P 1'
#
loop_
_entity.id
_entity.type
_entity.pdbx_description
1 polymer ?
#
loop_
_entity_poly.entity_id
_entity_poly.type
_entity_poly.pdbx_seq_one_letter_code
_entity_poly.pdbx_strand_id
1 'polypeptide(L)' 'GEWEAGEKEGRGVMRFADGDVYEGEYKAGEREGHGVYRYANGTVYEGEWKADEKEGPG' A
#
# COMPACT_ATOMS: atom_id res chain seq x y z
N GLY A 1 16.09 -7.28 0.38
CA GLY A 1 15.17 -6.55 -0.49
C GLY A 1 15.79 -5.20 -0.70
N GLU A 2 16.42 -5.02 -1.84
CA GLU A 2 17.15 -3.81 -2.20
C GLU A 2 16.14 -2.67 -2.33
N TRP A 3 16.11 -1.78 -1.35
CA TRP A 3 15.51 -0.46 -1.50
C TRP A 3 16.68 0.49 -1.75
N GLU A 4 17.26 0.40 -2.95
CA GLU A 4 18.22 1.38 -3.41
C GLU A 4 17.54 2.34 -4.38
N ALA A 5 17.70 3.63 -4.09
CA ALA A 5 17.26 4.79 -4.85
C ALA A 5 15.76 5.16 -4.78
N GLY A 6 15.45 6.08 -3.87
CA GLY A 6 14.62 7.22 -4.22
C GLY A 6 13.21 7.18 -3.65
N GLU A 7 12.27 6.57 -4.35
CA GLU A 7 10.86 6.69 -4.05
C GLU A 7 10.20 5.37 -4.46
N LYS A 8 9.29 4.83 -3.64
CA LYS A 8 8.54 3.63 -4.05
C LYS A 8 7.70 4.03 -5.27
N GLU A 9 8.03 3.47 -6.42
CA GLU A 9 7.29 3.66 -7.67
C GLU A 9 6.91 2.29 -8.25
N GLY A 10 5.68 2.19 -8.76
CA GLY A 10 5.12 0.95 -9.30
C GLY A 10 4.56 0.02 -8.24
N ARG A 11 4.25 -1.22 -8.62
CA ARG A 11 3.62 -2.20 -7.71
C ARG A 11 4.61 -2.77 -6.71
N GLY A 12 4.26 -2.74 -5.42
CA GLY A 12 5.09 -3.24 -4.34
C GLY A 12 4.30 -3.83 -3.19
N VAL A 13 5.02 -4.52 -2.30
CA VAL A 13 4.48 -5.03 -1.04
C VAL A 13 5.20 -4.35 0.11
N MET A 14 4.45 -3.66 0.98
CA MET A 14 4.94 -3.11 2.23
C MET A 14 4.40 -3.93 3.39
N ARG A 15 5.31 -4.41 4.22
CA ARG A 15 5.00 -5.09 5.49
C ARG A 15 5.30 -4.12 6.62
N PHE A 16 4.29 -3.83 7.41
CA PHE A 16 4.39 -2.94 8.55
C PHE A 16 4.80 -3.74 9.80
N ALA A 17 5.38 -3.05 10.79
CA ALA A 17 5.89 -3.68 12.00
C ALA A 17 4.79 -4.22 12.93
N ASP A 18 3.57 -3.70 12.79
CA ASP A 18 2.36 -4.15 13.47
C ASP A 18 1.77 -5.45 12.87
N GLY A 19 2.31 -5.91 11.73
CA GLY A 19 1.84 -7.08 11.01
C GLY A 19 0.88 -6.77 9.86
N ASP A 20 0.54 -5.50 9.63
CA ASP A 20 -0.22 -5.09 8.47
C ASP A 20 0.60 -5.31 7.19
N VAL A 21 -0.09 -5.59 6.08
CA VAL A 21 0.53 -5.79 4.77
C VAL A 21 -0.26 -5.04 3.72
N TYR A 22 0.39 -4.11 3.04
CA TYR A 22 -0.15 -3.49 1.84
C TYR A 22 0.51 -4.08 0.59
N GLU A 23 -0.29 -4.44 -0.39
CA GLU A 23 0.14 -4.82 -1.74
C GLU A 23 -0.62 -3.96 -2.75
N GLY A 24 0.09 -3.13 -3.51
CA GLY A 24 -0.55 -2.22 -4.46
C GLY A 24 0.46 -1.33 -5.15
N GLU A 25 -0.03 -0.34 -5.89
CA GLU A 25 0.81 0.60 -6.62
C GLU A 25 1.31 1.71 -5.69
N TYR A 26 2.52 2.18 -5.99
CA TYR A 26 3.15 3.29 -5.33
C TYR A 26 3.57 4.34 -6.34
N LYS A 27 3.54 5.59 -5.91
CA LYS A 27 3.99 6.73 -6.69
C LYS A 27 4.61 7.74 -5.75
N ALA A 28 5.85 8.17 -6.01
CA ALA A 28 6.58 9.07 -5.13
C ALA A 28 6.65 8.61 -3.65
N GLY A 29 6.67 7.30 -3.40
CA GLY A 29 6.69 6.75 -2.05
C GLY A 29 5.32 6.55 -1.38
N GLU A 30 4.26 7.12 -1.95
CA GLU A 30 2.88 7.04 -1.43
C GLU A 30 2.10 5.94 -2.14
N ARG A 31 1.09 5.36 -1.48
CA ARG A 31 0.15 4.41 -2.10
C ARG A 31 -0.74 5.14 -3.10
N GLU A 32 -0.87 4.58 -4.28
CA GLU A 32 -1.63 5.13 -5.41
C GLU A 32 -2.33 3.96 -6.15
N GLY A 33 -3.42 4.24 -6.87
CA GLY A 33 -4.12 3.26 -7.70
C GLY A 33 -4.70 2.09 -6.91
N HIS A 34 -4.83 0.93 -7.55
CA HIS A 34 -5.44 -0.23 -6.89
C HIS A 34 -4.49 -0.85 -5.85
N GLY A 35 -5.01 -1.12 -4.65
CA GLY A 35 -4.24 -1.71 -3.58
C GLY A 35 -5.06 -2.52 -2.57
N VAL A 36 -4.44 -3.60 -2.08
CA VAL A 36 -4.96 -4.50 -1.07
C VAL A 36 -4.22 -4.29 0.23
N TYR A 37 -4.93 -3.83 1.26
CA TYR A 37 -4.42 -3.66 2.62
C TYR A 37 -4.98 -4.76 3.52
N ARG A 38 -4.11 -5.64 3.99
CA ARG A 38 -4.39 -6.72 4.92
C ARG A 38 -3.98 -6.27 6.31
N TYR A 39 -4.96 -6.15 7.20
CA TYR A 39 -4.73 -5.84 8.60
C TYR A 39 -4.26 -7.08 9.35
N ALA A 40 -3.45 -6.88 10.39
CA ALA A 40 -3.00 -7.94 11.28
C ALA A 40 -4.17 -8.65 12.00
N ASN A 41 -5.30 -7.97 12.13
CA ASN A 41 -6.55 -8.55 12.67
C ASN A 41 -7.28 -9.49 11.68
N GLY A 42 -6.76 -9.66 10.46
CA GLY A 42 -7.35 -10.49 9.40
C GLY A 42 -8.35 -9.77 8.49
N THR A 43 -8.67 -8.51 8.76
CA THR A 43 -9.49 -7.67 7.88
C THR A 43 -8.71 -7.38 6.61
N VAL A 44 -9.40 -7.38 5.47
CA VAL A 44 -8.80 -7.01 4.18
C VAL A 44 -9.60 -5.87 3.59
N TYR A 45 -8.91 -4.82 3.19
CA TYR A 45 -9.45 -3.75 2.38
C TYR A 45 -8.86 -3.85 0.99
N GLU A 46 -9.70 -3.85 -0.03
CA GLU A 46 -9.31 -3.80 -1.43
C GLU A 46 -10.03 -2.61 -2.06
N GLY A 47 -9.29 -1.70 -2.67
CA GLY A 47 -9.84 -0.48 -3.24
C GLY A 47 -8.78 0.40 -3.89
N GLU A 48 -9.22 1.57 -4.32
CA GLU A 48 -8.32 2.59 -4.88
C GLU A 48 -7.64 3.38 -3.76
N TRP A 49 -6.42 3.81 -4.03
CA TRP A 49 -5.56 4.59 -3.16
C TRP A 49 -5.09 5.82 -3.91
N LYS A 50 -4.90 6.91 -3.18
CA LYS A 50 -4.37 8.15 -3.75
C LYS A 50 -3.64 8.92 -2.66
N ALA A 51 -2.35 9.16 -2.87
CA ALA A 51 -1.50 9.83 -1.89
C ALA A 51 -1.72 9.28 -0.46
N ASP A 52 -1.61 7.95 -0.29
CA ASP A 52 -1.81 7.23 0.97
C ASP A 52 -3.23 7.22 1.58
N GLU A 53 -4.20 7.89 0.95
CA GLU A 53 -5.60 7.85 1.34
C GLU A 53 -6.37 6.79 0.54
N LYS A 54 -7.34 6.15 1.20
CA LYS A 54 -8.26 5.20 0.56
C LYS A 54 -9.34 5.96 -0.20
N GLU A 55 -9.34 5.89 -1.53
CA GLU A 55 -10.47 6.35 -2.34
C GLU A 55 -11.49 5.22 -2.45
N GLY A 56 -12.35 5.09 -1.44
CA GLY A 56 -13.51 4.20 -1.46
C GLY A 56 -14.75 4.90 -0.92
N PRO A 57 -15.97 4.44 -1.25
CA PRO A 57 -17.17 4.94 -0.60
C PRO A 57 -17.07 4.63 0.89
N GLY A 58 -17.07 5.68 1.71
CA GLY A 58 -17.10 5.60 3.17
C GLY A 58 -18.37 4.96 3.71
#